data_AF-A0A3D1H4A0-F1
#
_entry.id   AF-A0A3D1H4A0-F1
#
_cell.length_a   1.000
_cell.length_b   1.000
_cell.length_c   1.000
_cell.angle_alpha   90.00
_cell.angle_beta   90.00
_cell.angle_gamma   90.00
#
_symmetry.space_group_name_H-M   'P 1'
#
loop_
_entity.id
_entity.type
_entity.pdbx_description
1 polymer ?
#
loop_
_entity_poly.entity_id
_entity_poly.type
_entity_poly.pdbx_seq_one_letter_code
_entity_poly.pdbx_strand_id
1 'polypeptide(L)'
;MNKFWILAVTVSFFSCTQTSNDSSTETVENEVSEVVQEGVSFGNIQDGDELTSPIVLNMEVNGMIVEPKGAPRAGYGHHHLLVNDGAIAEGLIIVADETHIHYGGGQMTDTLNLEPGDYKLTLQFADGMHVSYGEKWAKTIAVTVK
;
A
#
# COMPACT_ATOMS: atom_id res chain seq x y z
N MET A 1 -10.67 -50.27 50.94
CA MET A 1 -11.04 -48.93 51.44
C MET A 1 -11.14 -48.03 50.23
N ASN A 2 -12.37 -47.83 49.74
CA ASN A 2 -12.66 -47.22 48.45
C ASN A 2 -13.26 -45.84 48.67
N LYS A 3 -12.81 -44.81 47.94
CA LYS A 3 -13.59 -43.59 47.70
C LYS A 3 -13.34 -43.08 46.28
N PHE A 4 -14.22 -43.47 45.36
CA PHE A 4 -14.42 -42.81 44.07
C PHE A 4 -15.30 -41.58 44.32
N TRP A 5 -14.87 -40.40 43.86
CA TRP A 5 -15.72 -39.21 43.77
C TRP A 5 -16.18 -39.06 42.32
N ILE A 6 -17.48 -39.27 42.11
CA ILE A 6 -18.17 -39.01 40.84
C ILE A 6 -18.70 -37.58 40.93
N LEU A 7 -18.26 -36.70 40.02
CA LEU A 7 -18.84 -35.39 39.81
C LEU A 7 -19.80 -35.49 38.62
N ALA A 8 -21.11 -35.34 38.88
CA ALA A 8 -22.15 -35.24 37.87
C ALA A 8 -22.34 -33.78 37.48
N VAL A 9 -22.29 -33.46 36.18
CA VAL A 9 -22.78 -32.19 35.64
C VAL A 9 -23.78 -32.50 34.53
N THR A 10 -24.98 -31.99 34.75
CA THR A 10 -26.22 -32.20 34.00
C THR A 10 -26.22 -31.45 32.68
N VAL A 11 -26.51 -32.17 31.58
CA VAL A 11 -26.77 -31.58 30.26
C VAL A 11 -28.27 -31.27 30.14
N SER A 12 -28.61 -29.98 30.04
CA SER A 12 -29.98 -29.54 29.73
C SER A 12 -30.23 -29.61 28.24
N PHE A 13 -31.23 -30.41 27.84
CA PHE A 13 -31.78 -30.44 26.49
C PHE A 13 -32.78 -29.28 26.33
N PHE A 14 -32.40 -28.26 25.58
CA PHE A 14 -33.37 -27.30 25.02
C PHE A 14 -33.88 -27.85 23.70
N SER A 15 -35.12 -28.33 23.73
CA SER A 15 -35.92 -28.71 22.56
C SER A 15 -36.45 -27.44 21.90
N CYS A 16 -36.11 -27.19 20.63
CA CYS A 16 -36.83 -26.23 19.79
C CYS A 16 -37.33 -26.93 18.53
N THR A 17 -38.65 -26.92 18.41
CA THR A 17 -39.48 -27.46 17.35
C THR A 17 -39.21 -26.78 16.01
N GLN A 18 -39.20 -27.57 14.94
CA GLN A 18 -39.05 -27.14 13.56
C GLN A 18 -40.41 -26.58 13.07
N THR A 19 -40.44 -25.30 12.69
CA THR A 19 -41.50 -24.73 11.85
C THR A 19 -40.90 -24.43 10.50
N SER A 20 -41.29 -25.24 9.51
CA SER A 20 -41.11 -24.94 8.09
C SER A 20 -42.11 -23.86 7.71
N ASN A 21 -41.64 -22.76 7.14
CA ASN A 21 -42.40 -21.98 6.18
C ASN A 21 -41.46 -21.51 5.08
N ASP A 22 -41.72 -22.07 3.92
CA ASP A 22 -41.28 -21.66 2.59
C ASP A 22 -41.71 -20.22 2.30
N SER A 23 -40.93 -19.55 1.44
CA SER A 23 -41.30 -18.46 0.53
C SER A 23 -40.35 -17.26 0.59
N SER A 24 -39.50 -17.23 -0.45
CA SER A 24 -39.12 -16.06 -1.25
C SER A 24 -38.25 -14.94 -0.64
N THR A 25 -37.14 -14.73 -1.36
CA THR A 25 -36.55 -13.43 -1.73
C THR A 25 -35.39 -12.90 -0.90
N GLU A 26 -34.27 -12.76 -1.61
CA GLU A 26 -33.15 -11.80 -1.49
C GLU A 26 -33.11 -10.90 -0.26
N THR A 27 -31.99 -10.99 0.47
CA THR A 27 -31.03 -9.88 0.58
C THR A 27 -29.67 -10.46 0.94
N VAL A 28 -28.76 -10.47 -0.04
CA VAL A 28 -27.33 -10.66 0.19
C VAL A 28 -26.84 -9.38 0.88
N GLU A 29 -26.49 -9.50 2.16
CA GLU A 29 -25.81 -8.43 2.89
C GLU A 29 -24.42 -8.26 2.29
N ASN A 30 -24.31 -7.28 1.41
CA ASN A 30 -23.08 -6.82 0.79
C ASN A 30 -22.31 -5.98 1.83
N GLU A 31 -21.67 -6.65 2.78
CA GLU A 31 -20.61 -6.05 3.59
C GLU A 31 -19.39 -5.82 2.68
N VAL A 32 -19.38 -4.67 1.99
CA VAL A 32 -18.20 -4.19 1.27
C VAL A 32 -17.17 -3.79 2.32
N SER A 33 -16.37 -4.76 2.76
CA SER A 33 -15.09 -4.47 3.39
C SER A 33 -14.23 -3.81 2.32
N GLU A 34 -14.00 -2.50 2.46
CA GLU A 34 -13.05 -1.75 1.64
C GLU A 34 -11.71 -2.50 1.67
N VAL A 35 -11.35 -3.12 0.55
CA VAL A 35 -10.00 -3.68 0.39
C VAL A 35 -9.07 -2.48 0.29
N VAL A 36 -8.52 -2.06 1.41
CA VAL A 36 -7.50 -1.00 1.45
C VAL A 36 -6.31 -1.52 0.67
N GLN A 37 -6.07 -0.95 -0.51
CA GLN A 37 -4.98 -1.36 -1.38
C GLN A 37 -3.64 -0.89 -0.78
N GLU A 38 -2.81 -1.83 -0.36
CA GLU A 38 -1.41 -1.56 0.02
C GLU A 38 -0.61 -1.06 -1.19
N GLY A 39 0.30 -0.12 -0.99
CA GLY A 39 1.17 0.41 -2.04
C GLY A 39 1.54 1.87 -1.84
N VAL A 40 1.99 2.51 -2.92
CA VAL A 40 2.29 3.95 -2.96
C VAL A 40 1.39 4.67 -3.96
N SER A 41 1.14 5.96 -3.73
CA SER A 41 0.36 6.82 -4.62
C SER A 41 0.94 8.23 -4.68
N PHE A 42 0.69 8.91 -5.80
CA PHE A 42 0.80 10.36 -5.88
C PHE A 42 -0.50 10.96 -5.33
N GLY A 43 -0.42 11.75 -4.27
CA GLY A 43 -1.60 12.29 -3.57
C GLY A 43 -2.23 13.51 -4.24
N ASN A 44 -1.54 14.12 -5.22
CA ASN A 44 -1.95 15.41 -5.81
C ASN A 44 -1.78 15.51 -7.33
N ILE A 45 -1.27 14.47 -7.98
CA ILE A 45 -1.15 14.36 -9.44
C ILE A 45 -1.59 12.97 -9.87
N GLN A 46 -2.14 12.85 -11.08
CA GLN A 46 -2.70 11.62 -11.62
C GLN A 46 -2.19 11.36 -13.05
N ASP A 47 -2.43 10.14 -13.53
CA ASP A 47 -2.10 9.73 -14.89
C ASP A 47 -2.86 10.58 -15.93
N GLY A 48 -2.12 11.08 -16.91
CA GLY A 48 -2.61 11.97 -17.96
C GLY A 48 -2.66 13.46 -17.61
N ASP A 49 -2.19 13.86 -16.43
CA ASP A 49 -2.22 15.28 -16.04
C ASP A 49 -1.33 16.15 -16.93
N GLU A 50 -1.82 17.36 -17.21
CA GLU A 50 -1.04 18.45 -17.77
C GLU A 50 -0.62 19.40 -16.64
N LEU A 51 0.67 19.50 -16.40
CA LEU A 51 1.27 20.18 -15.25
C LEU A 51 2.08 21.40 -15.65
N THR A 52 2.34 22.29 -14.69
CA THR A 52 3.25 23.43 -14.83
C THR A 52 4.37 23.29 -13.82
N SER A 53 5.60 23.53 -14.26
CA SER A 53 6.79 23.52 -13.41
C SER A 53 6.86 24.81 -12.56
N PRO A 54 7.23 24.75 -11.27
CA PRO A 54 7.57 23.55 -10.51
C PRO A 54 6.35 22.73 -10.09
N ILE A 55 6.48 21.41 -10.10
CA ILE A 55 5.45 20.46 -9.68
C ILE A 55 5.65 20.18 -8.19
N VAL A 56 4.62 20.43 -7.39
CA VAL A 56 4.57 19.90 -6.01
C VAL A 56 4.25 18.42 -6.09
N LEU A 57 5.03 17.57 -5.45
CA LEU A 57 4.77 16.14 -5.32
C LEU A 57 4.34 15.84 -3.89
N ASN A 58 3.21 15.15 -3.73
CA ASN A 58 2.80 14.50 -2.50
C ASN A 58 2.91 12.99 -2.71
N MET A 59 3.77 12.35 -1.93
CA MET A 59 4.05 10.92 -1.98
C MET A 59 3.38 10.24 -0.79
N GLU A 60 2.54 9.25 -1.08
CA GLU A 60 1.79 8.53 -0.08
C GLU A 60 2.19 7.05 -0.07
N VAL A 61 2.05 6.42 1.10
CA VAL A 61 2.24 4.98 1.27
C VAL A 61 1.13 4.44 2.17
N ASN A 62 0.55 3.31 1.77
CA ASN A 62 -0.43 2.56 2.53
C ASN A 62 0.12 1.15 2.83
N GLY A 63 0.04 0.72 4.09
CA GLY A 63 0.52 -0.60 4.54
C GLY A 63 1.99 -0.64 4.99
N MET A 64 2.74 0.45 4.84
CA MET A 64 4.10 0.61 5.36
C MET A 64 4.29 1.99 6.02
N ILE A 65 5.39 2.16 6.74
CA ILE A 65 5.72 3.39 7.46
C ILE A 65 6.98 4.03 6.86
N VAL A 66 6.92 5.34 6.62
CA VAL A 66 8.08 6.11 6.15
C VAL A 66 9.10 6.30 7.27
N GLU A 67 10.38 6.04 7.01
CA GLU A 67 11.51 6.32 7.88
C GLU A 67 12.75 6.75 7.09
N PRO A 68 13.69 7.50 7.70
CA PRO A 68 14.97 7.80 7.05
C PRO A 68 15.78 6.53 6.73
N LYS A 69 16.64 6.62 5.73
CA LYS A 69 17.60 5.57 5.37
C LYS A 69 18.44 5.13 6.57
N GLY A 70 18.77 3.85 6.61
CA GLY A 70 19.43 3.20 7.74
C GLY A 70 19.41 1.68 7.61
N ALA A 71 19.62 0.99 8.73
CA ALA A 71 19.49 -0.46 8.76
C ALA A 71 18.07 -0.88 8.33
N PRO A 72 17.91 -1.87 7.43
CA PRO A 72 16.58 -2.29 6.98
C PRO A 72 15.71 -2.78 8.12
N ARG A 73 14.43 -2.40 8.08
CA ARG A 73 13.43 -2.81 9.07
C ARG A 73 12.13 -3.18 8.38
N ALA A 74 11.61 -4.36 8.69
CA ALA A 74 10.40 -4.88 8.06
C ALA A 74 9.20 -3.93 8.25
N GLY A 75 8.53 -3.58 7.15
CA GLY A 75 7.38 -2.67 7.14
C GLY A 75 7.75 -1.18 7.10
N TYR A 76 9.03 -0.85 6.94
CA TYR A 76 9.52 0.52 6.90
C TYR A 76 10.38 0.80 5.67
N GLY A 77 10.47 2.07 5.28
CA GLY A 77 11.25 2.46 4.12
C GLY A 77 11.09 3.92 3.77
N HIS A 78 11.44 4.29 2.55
CA HIS A 78 11.26 5.64 2.03
C HIS A 78 11.02 5.66 0.52
N HIS A 79 10.58 6.82 0.04
CA HIS A 79 10.22 7.02 -1.36
C HIS A 79 11.43 7.25 -2.26
N HIS A 80 11.25 6.88 -3.52
CA HIS A 80 12.12 7.18 -4.65
C HIS A 80 11.24 7.63 -5.81
N LEU A 81 11.70 8.62 -6.57
CA LEU A 81 11.07 8.98 -7.84
C LEU A 81 12.02 8.60 -8.97
N LEU A 82 11.52 7.81 -9.90
CA LEU A 82 12.21 7.43 -11.13
C LEU A 82 11.56 8.19 -12.29
N VAL A 83 12.35 9.06 -12.91
CA VAL A 83 11.93 9.91 -14.03
C VAL A 83 12.27 9.21 -15.33
N ASN A 84 11.26 8.98 -16.15
CA ASN A 84 11.31 8.26 -17.42
C ASN A 84 11.71 6.78 -17.33
N ASP A 85 11.71 6.20 -16.13
CA ASP A 85 11.96 4.77 -15.92
C ASP A 85 10.79 4.03 -15.24
N GLY A 86 10.77 2.71 -15.35
CA GLY A 86 9.81 1.82 -14.69
C GLY A 86 10.23 1.48 -13.26
N ALA A 87 9.44 0.62 -12.62
CA ALA A 87 9.76 0.13 -11.29
C ALA A 87 11.00 -0.79 -11.32
N ILE A 88 11.87 -0.61 -10.33
CA ILE A 88 13.00 -1.52 -10.08
C ILE A 88 12.48 -2.79 -9.41
N ALA A 89 12.93 -3.96 -9.88
CA ALA A 89 12.49 -5.25 -9.34
C ALA A 89 12.82 -5.40 -7.83
N GLU A 90 12.03 -6.21 -7.13
CA GLU A 90 12.20 -6.49 -5.71
C GLU A 90 13.62 -7.02 -5.41
N GLY A 91 14.22 -6.55 -4.32
CA GLY A 91 15.55 -6.99 -3.89
C GLY A 91 16.72 -6.34 -4.63
N LEU A 92 16.47 -5.50 -5.62
CA LEU A 92 17.51 -4.71 -6.30
C LEU A 92 17.66 -3.33 -5.66
N ILE A 93 18.88 -2.80 -5.67
CA ILE A 93 19.18 -1.45 -5.17
C ILE A 93 18.72 -0.42 -6.20
N ILE A 94 17.97 0.58 -5.76
CA ILE A 94 17.72 1.80 -6.53
C ILE A 94 18.98 2.67 -6.41
N VAL A 95 19.66 2.86 -7.54
CA VAL A 95 20.90 3.64 -7.59
C VAL A 95 20.56 5.09 -7.87
N ALA A 96 21.02 5.99 -7.00
CA ALA A 96 20.82 7.43 -7.20
C ALA A 96 21.59 7.91 -8.44
N ASP A 97 20.90 8.63 -9.30
CA ASP A 97 21.45 9.29 -10.48
C ASP A 97 20.59 10.52 -10.85
N GLU A 98 20.79 11.07 -12.06
CA GLU A 98 20.08 12.25 -12.53
C GLU A 98 18.57 12.02 -12.70
N THR A 99 18.15 10.78 -12.86
CA THR A 99 16.75 10.37 -13.09
C THR A 99 16.14 9.61 -11.90
N HIS A 100 16.94 9.16 -10.95
CA HIS A 100 16.51 8.45 -9.74
C HIS A 100 16.73 9.33 -8.50
N ILE A 101 15.66 10.00 -8.07
CA ILE A 101 15.67 10.93 -6.94
C ILE A 101 15.35 10.17 -5.65
N HIS A 102 16.20 10.33 -4.64
CA HIS A 102 16.09 9.63 -3.36
C HIS A 102 15.47 10.52 -2.28
N TYR A 103 14.41 10.03 -1.63
CA TYR A 103 13.80 10.66 -0.46
C TYR A 103 14.20 9.94 0.84
N GLY A 104 15.48 9.59 0.94
CA GLY A 104 16.06 8.84 2.07
C GLY A 104 16.10 9.60 3.40
N GLY A 105 15.60 10.83 3.47
CA GLY A 105 15.33 11.52 4.73
C GLY A 105 13.93 11.25 5.29
N GLY A 106 13.12 10.45 4.60
CA GLY A 106 11.71 10.22 4.93
C GLY A 106 10.80 11.34 4.42
N GLN A 107 11.18 12.03 3.34
CA GLN A 107 10.35 13.07 2.75
C GLN A 107 9.10 12.44 2.13
N MET A 108 7.95 13.05 2.40
CA MET A 108 6.66 12.71 1.78
C MET A 108 6.21 13.78 0.77
N THR A 109 6.96 14.87 0.67
CA THR A 109 6.71 15.93 -0.30
C THR A 109 8.01 16.44 -0.91
N ASP A 110 7.93 16.93 -2.14
CA ASP A 110 9.04 17.56 -2.86
C ASP A 110 8.53 18.60 -3.86
N THR A 111 9.43 19.46 -4.32
CA THR A 111 9.20 20.39 -5.43
C THR A 111 10.06 19.95 -6.61
N LEU A 112 9.43 19.25 -7.56
CA LEU A 112 10.10 18.73 -8.75
C LEU A 112 10.13 19.79 -9.86
N ASN A 113 11.32 20.07 -10.37
CA ASN A 113 11.50 20.94 -11.53
C ASN A 113 11.74 20.07 -12.77
N LEU A 114 10.82 20.14 -13.73
CA LEU A 114 10.96 19.52 -15.05
C LEU A 114 10.83 20.61 -16.12
N GLU A 115 11.54 20.44 -17.23
CA GLU A 115 11.34 21.24 -18.43
C GLU A 115 10.02 20.84 -19.11
N PRO A 116 9.46 21.67 -20.01
CA PRO A 116 8.30 21.27 -20.81
C PRO A 116 8.57 19.99 -21.62
N GLY A 117 7.64 19.04 -21.57
CA GLY A 117 7.76 17.74 -22.24
C GLY A 117 6.86 16.66 -21.65
N ASP A 118 6.89 15.47 -22.25
CA ASP A 118 6.17 14.29 -21.77
C ASP A 118 7.06 13.44 -20.87
N TYR A 119 6.53 13.03 -19.73
CA TYR A 119 7.27 12.28 -18.72
C TYR A 119 6.50 11.04 -18.26
N LYS A 120 7.26 9.98 -17.96
CA LYS A 120 6.80 8.84 -17.18
C LYS A 120 7.39 8.97 -15.78
N LEU A 121 6.56 9.16 -14.77
CA LEU A 121 6.99 9.28 -13.38
C LEU A 121 6.62 8.01 -12.62
N THR A 122 7.61 7.34 -12.04
CA THR A 122 7.40 6.15 -11.21
C THR A 122 7.80 6.46 -9.77
N LEU A 123 6.82 6.53 -8.88
CA LEU A 123 7.04 6.55 -7.44
C LEU A 123 7.30 5.12 -6.97
N GLN A 124 8.33 4.90 -6.17
CA GLN A 124 8.66 3.57 -5.67
C GLN A 124 9.11 3.62 -4.20
N PHE A 125 8.69 2.62 -3.42
CA PHE A 125 9.12 2.43 -2.04
C PHE A 125 10.27 1.43 -1.94
N ALA A 126 11.23 1.71 -1.08
CA ALA A 126 12.37 0.84 -0.82
C ALA A 126 12.78 0.87 0.66
N ASP A 127 13.55 -0.12 1.09
CA ASP A 127 14.00 -0.24 2.48
C ASP A 127 15.04 0.82 2.89
N GLY A 128 15.52 0.75 4.14
CA GLY A 128 16.52 1.67 4.67
C GLY A 128 17.85 1.72 3.88
N MET A 129 18.13 0.73 3.04
CA MET A 129 19.33 0.64 2.20
C MET A 129 19.04 0.89 0.72
N HIS A 130 17.85 1.40 0.39
CA HIS A 130 17.36 1.65 -0.97
C HIS A 130 17.14 0.36 -1.78
N VAL A 131 16.92 -0.77 -1.11
CA VAL A 131 16.54 -2.03 -1.75
C VAL A 131 15.05 -2.00 -2.03
N SER A 132 14.69 -2.10 -3.31
CA SER A 132 13.33 -2.03 -3.81
C SER A 132 12.43 -3.10 -3.18
N TYR A 133 11.22 -2.70 -2.78
CA TYR A 133 10.13 -3.61 -2.43
C TYR A 133 9.35 -4.14 -3.65
N GLY A 134 9.80 -3.82 -4.86
CA GLY A 134 9.25 -4.33 -6.12
C GLY A 134 8.04 -3.56 -6.64
N GLU A 135 7.45 -4.09 -7.72
CA GLU A 135 6.35 -3.46 -8.46
C GLU A 135 5.08 -3.26 -7.62
N LYS A 136 4.82 -4.13 -6.64
CA LYS A 136 3.68 -3.97 -5.72
C LYS A 136 3.77 -2.65 -4.92
N TRP A 137 4.98 -2.15 -4.71
CA TRP A 137 5.27 -0.93 -3.97
C TRP A 137 5.72 0.21 -4.90
N ALA A 138 5.21 0.20 -6.13
CA ALA A 138 5.45 1.24 -7.12
C ALA A 138 4.15 1.73 -7.77
N LYS A 139 4.16 2.97 -8.23
CA LYS A 139 3.09 3.61 -8.99
C LYS A 139 3.68 4.43 -10.11
N THR A 140 3.31 4.09 -11.35
CA THR A 140 3.69 4.84 -12.54
C THR A 140 2.52 5.66 -13.06
N ILE A 141 2.81 6.89 -13.49
CA ILE A 141 1.90 7.79 -14.21
C ILE A 141 2.63 8.42 -15.41
N ALA A 142 1.91 8.72 -16.47
CA ALA A 142 2.34 9.58 -17.56
C ALA A 142 1.79 10.99 -17.34
N VAL A 143 2.62 12.02 -17.51
CA VAL A 143 2.21 13.42 -17.37
C VAL A 143 2.86 14.27 -18.46
N THR A 144 2.25 15.40 -18.79
CA THR A 144 2.80 16.40 -19.71
C THR A 144 3.08 17.68 -18.96
N VAL A 145 4.31 18.17 -19.02
CA VAL A 145 4.71 19.48 -18.48
C VAL A 145 4.65 20.52 -19.59
N LYS A 146 3.97 21.63 -19.34
CA LYS A 146 3.78 22.74 -20.29
C LYS A 146 4.72 23.92 -20.04
#